data_AF-A0A2P7TWT3-F1
#
_entry.id   AF-A0A2P7TWT3-F1
#
_cell.length_a   1.000
_cell.length_b   1.000
_cell.length_c   1.000
_cell.angle_alpha   90.00
_cell.angle_beta   90.00
_cell.angle_gamma   90.00
#
_symmetry.space_group_name_H-M   'P 1'
#
loop_
_entity.id
_entity.type
_entity.pdbx_description
1 polymer ?
#
loop_
_entity_poly.entity_id
_entity_poly.type
_entity_poly.pdbx_seq_one_letter_code
_entity_poly.pdbx_strand_id
1 'polypeptide(L)'
;ENQLFGNANTDKQHFTAFAMENSTAQNAALANAQDIKMMNPLNYIGDPKAQTSQNWRIRVGTNDRDTSLAVSAVLAAKLQNNRLQVDYALPWGVPHSGDYDLDELFAWIKQVSLR
;
A
#
# COMPACT_ATOMS: atom_id res chain seq x y z
N GLU A 1 -0.20 12.55 5.06
CA GLU A 1 0.56 12.23 3.82
C GLU A 1 1.28 13.43 3.19
N ASN A 2 0.75 14.67 3.18
CA ASN A 2 1.41 15.78 2.45
C ASN A 2 2.88 16.03 2.81
N GLN A 3 3.25 15.87 4.08
CA GLN A 3 4.64 16.02 4.55
C GLN A 3 5.56 14.87 4.09
N LEU A 4 5.02 13.66 3.92
CA LEU A 4 5.77 12.52 3.36
C LEU A 4 6.25 12.83 1.94
N PHE A 5 5.43 13.57 1.18
CA PHE A 5 5.76 14.05 -0.16
C PHE A 5 6.49 15.39 -0.16
N GLY A 6 6.94 15.90 1.00
CA GLY A 6 7.82 17.05 1.07
C GLY A 6 9.22 16.75 0.52
N ASN A 7 10.03 17.80 0.38
CA ASN A 7 11.43 17.72 -0.02
C ASN A 7 12.26 18.80 0.69
N ALA A 8 13.56 18.87 0.41
CA ALA A 8 14.49 19.81 1.06
C ALA A 8 14.08 21.30 0.96
N ASN A 9 13.28 21.67 -0.04
CA ASN A 9 12.84 23.05 -0.30
C ASN A 9 11.35 23.27 -0.01
N THR A 10 10.54 22.22 0.19
CA THR A 10 9.09 22.32 0.41
C THR A 10 8.63 21.28 1.42
N ASP A 11 8.23 21.71 2.62
CA ASP A 11 7.82 20.82 3.71
C ASP A 11 6.60 19.93 3.35
N LYS A 12 5.64 20.45 2.56
CA LYS A 12 4.40 19.74 2.23
C LYS A 12 4.04 19.91 0.77
N GLN A 13 3.74 18.81 0.09
CA GLN A 13 3.27 18.81 -1.29
C GLN A 13 1.96 18.04 -1.44
N HIS A 14 1.16 18.43 -2.42
CA HIS A 14 0.04 17.62 -2.92
C HIS A 14 0.58 16.45 -3.72
N PHE A 15 -0.18 15.36 -3.79
CA PHE A 15 0.17 14.17 -4.59
C PHE A 15 -1.01 13.70 -5.45
N THR A 16 -2.05 14.53 -5.57
CA THR A 16 -3.19 14.31 -6.46
C THR A 16 -3.50 15.59 -7.22
N ALA A 17 -3.94 15.47 -8.47
CA ALA A 17 -4.37 16.61 -9.27
C ALA A 17 -5.54 17.34 -8.61
N PHE A 18 -6.53 16.59 -8.12
CA PHE A 18 -7.71 17.16 -7.45
C PHE A 18 -7.34 18.05 -6.26
N ALA A 19 -6.47 17.60 -5.35
CA ALA A 19 -6.09 18.40 -4.18
C ALA A 19 -5.25 19.63 -4.57
N MET A 20 -4.43 19.52 -5.63
CA MET A 20 -3.68 20.65 -6.16
C MET A 20 -4.61 21.71 -6.78
N GLU A 21 -5.58 21.30 -7.59
CA GLU A 21 -6.58 22.18 -8.23
C GLU A 21 -7.48 22.88 -7.22
N ASN A 22 -7.77 22.23 -6.08
CA ASN A 22 -8.65 22.73 -5.03
C ASN A 22 -7.86 23.24 -3.81
N SER A 23 -6.56 23.49 -3.95
CA SER A 23 -5.71 23.88 -2.84
C SER A 23 -6.05 25.29 -2.33
N THR A 24 -6.14 25.42 -1.01
CA THR A 24 -6.27 26.72 -0.32
C THR A 24 -4.94 27.25 0.24
N ALA A 25 -3.88 26.45 0.16
CA ALA A 25 -2.55 26.83 0.65
C ALA A 25 -1.85 27.80 -0.31
N GLN A 26 -1.22 28.84 0.25
CA GLN A 26 -0.31 29.71 -0.51
C GLN A 26 0.95 28.92 -0.90
N ASN A 27 1.39 29.05 -2.15
CA ASN A 27 2.53 28.32 -2.71
C ASN A 27 2.40 26.79 -2.67
N ALA A 28 1.18 26.28 -2.86
CA ALA A 28 0.96 24.85 -3.01
C ALA A 28 1.80 24.30 -4.17
N ALA A 29 2.35 23.10 -3.98
CA ALA A 29 3.14 22.41 -4.99
C ALA A 29 2.67 20.96 -5.12
N LEU A 30 2.72 20.44 -6.34
CA LEU A 30 2.52 19.02 -6.61
C LEU A 30 3.88 18.31 -6.52
N ALA A 31 3.92 17.17 -5.83
CA ALA A 31 5.08 16.32 -5.75
C ALA A 31 5.50 15.82 -7.14
N ASN A 32 6.78 15.52 -7.32
CA ASN A 32 7.28 14.99 -8.59
C ASN A 32 6.57 13.67 -8.92
N ALA A 33 6.17 13.49 -10.18
CA ALA A 33 5.46 12.29 -10.62
C ALA A 33 6.25 11.00 -10.38
N GLN A 34 7.59 11.06 -10.45
CA GLN A 34 8.45 9.93 -10.14
C GLN A 34 8.41 9.58 -8.64
N ASP A 35 8.37 10.56 -7.74
CA ASP A 35 8.26 10.33 -6.29
C ASP A 35 6.91 9.71 -5.94
N ILE A 36 5.82 10.24 -6.53
CA ILE A 36 4.48 9.65 -6.39
C ILE A 36 4.45 8.20 -6.91
N LYS A 37 5.09 7.94 -8.05
CA LYS A 37 5.19 6.60 -8.63
C LYS A 37 5.90 5.63 -7.69
N MET A 38 7.02 6.05 -7.11
CA MET A 38 7.83 5.24 -6.19
C MET A 38 7.09 4.84 -4.91
N MET A 39 6.19 5.69 -4.43
CA MET A 39 5.41 5.43 -3.22
C MET A 39 4.19 4.52 -3.43
N ASN A 40 3.92 4.07 -4.66
CA ASN A 40 2.76 3.22 -4.95
C ASN A 40 3.17 1.84 -5.50
N PRO A 41 3.00 0.75 -4.72
CA PRO A 41 3.40 -0.60 -5.15
C PRO A 41 2.65 -1.08 -6.39
N LEU A 42 1.45 -0.56 -6.66
CA LEU A 42 0.67 -0.95 -7.84
C LEU A 42 1.40 -0.64 -9.15
N ASN A 43 2.34 0.31 -9.18
CA ASN A 43 3.09 0.63 -10.40
C ASN A 43 4.11 -0.44 -10.81
N TYR A 44 4.45 -1.35 -9.90
CA TYR A 44 5.54 -2.31 -10.08
C TYR A 44 5.03 -3.73 -10.31
N ILE A 45 3.80 -4.03 -9.88
CA ILE A 45 3.20 -5.35 -10.07
C ILE A 45 2.92 -5.59 -11.55
N GLY A 46 3.61 -6.58 -12.12
CA GLY A 46 3.55 -6.92 -13.55
C GLY A 46 4.57 -6.18 -14.42
N ASP A 47 5.37 -5.27 -13.86
CA ASP A 47 6.46 -4.64 -14.59
C ASP A 47 7.63 -5.63 -14.71
N PRO A 48 8.08 -6.01 -15.92
CA PRO A 48 9.20 -6.93 -16.10
C PRO A 48 10.54 -6.41 -15.56
N LYS A 49 10.65 -5.10 -15.29
CA LYS A 49 11.83 -4.48 -14.68
C LYS A 49 11.82 -4.57 -13.15
N ALA A 50 10.67 -4.90 -12.55
CA ALA A 50 10.52 -5.02 -11.11
C ALA A 50 10.67 -6.49 -10.67
N GLN A 51 11.55 -6.75 -9.71
CA GLN A 51 11.62 -8.05 -9.05
C GLN A 51 10.56 -8.11 -7.94
N THR A 52 9.39 -8.62 -8.28
CA THR A 52 8.27 -8.75 -7.33
C THR A 52 8.36 -10.07 -6.58
N SER A 53 8.17 -10.04 -5.25
CA SER A 53 8.09 -11.27 -4.44
C SER A 53 6.96 -12.17 -4.92
N GLN A 54 7.16 -13.49 -4.86
CA GLN A 54 6.15 -14.47 -5.29
C GLN A 54 5.05 -14.71 -4.26
N ASN A 55 5.35 -14.51 -2.97
CA ASN A 55 4.45 -14.84 -1.86
C ASN A 55 4.13 -13.56 -1.07
N TRP A 56 2.84 -13.30 -0.90
CA TRP A 56 2.30 -12.13 -0.19
C TRP A 56 1.28 -12.58 0.86
N ARG A 57 1.38 -12.00 2.06
CA ARG A 57 0.36 -12.11 3.12
C ARG A 57 -0.11 -10.71 3.47
N ILE A 58 -1.40 -10.45 3.33
CA ILE A 58 -2.00 -9.12 3.55
C ILE A 58 -3.17 -9.25 4.51
N ARG A 59 -3.21 -8.38 5.53
CA ARG A 59 -4.30 -8.27 6.50
C ARG A 59 -4.69 -6.81 6.67
N VAL A 60 -5.99 -6.54 6.70
CA VAL A 60 -6.56 -5.26 7.14
C VAL A 60 -7.79 -5.59 7.98
N GLY A 61 -7.84 -5.10 9.21
CA GLY A 61 -8.95 -5.39 10.10
C GLY A 61 -10.26 -4.78 9.59
N THR A 62 -11.39 -5.47 9.76
CA THR A 62 -12.71 -4.95 9.35
C THR A 62 -13.17 -3.74 10.17
N ASN A 63 -12.55 -3.46 11.31
CA ASN A 63 -12.77 -2.26 12.12
C ASN A 63 -11.64 -1.22 11.96
N ASP A 64 -10.65 -1.49 11.09
CA ASP A 64 -9.66 -0.51 10.65
C ASP A 64 -10.33 0.49 9.70
N ARG A 65 -10.19 1.78 10.02
CA ARG A 65 -10.82 2.89 9.30
C ARG A 65 -9.80 3.95 8.89
N ASP A 66 -8.51 3.65 9.02
CA ASP A 66 -7.42 4.56 8.66
C ASP A 66 -7.31 4.70 7.13
N THR A 67 -7.80 3.70 6.39
CA THR A 67 -8.06 3.80 4.96
C THR A 67 -9.26 2.93 4.54
N SER A 68 -9.72 3.07 3.30
CA SER A 68 -10.78 2.21 2.77
C SER A 68 -10.30 0.78 2.61
N LEU A 69 -11.12 -0.21 3.00
CA LEU A 69 -10.88 -1.64 2.76
C LEU A 69 -10.64 -1.96 1.27
N ALA A 70 -11.11 -1.09 0.36
CA ALA A 70 -10.85 -1.21 -1.06
C ALA A 70 -9.35 -1.10 -1.42
N VAL A 71 -8.56 -0.35 -0.64
CA VAL A 71 -7.12 -0.15 -0.92
C VAL A 71 -6.36 -1.47 -0.86
N SER A 72 -6.54 -2.24 0.21
CA SER A 72 -5.92 -3.57 0.34
C SER A 72 -6.53 -4.58 -0.63
N ALA A 73 -7.84 -4.50 -0.89
CA ALA A 73 -8.51 -5.40 -1.83
C ALA A 73 -8.00 -5.21 -3.27
N VAL A 74 -7.79 -3.96 -3.71
CA VAL A 74 -7.22 -3.66 -5.04
C VAL A 74 -5.77 -4.15 -5.14
N LEU A 75 -4.97 -3.99 -4.09
CA LEU A 75 -3.61 -4.53 -4.05
C LEU A 75 -3.61 -6.06 -4.18
N ALA A 76 -4.41 -6.75 -3.37
CA ALA A 76 -4.54 -8.20 -3.42
C ALA A 76 -5.00 -8.70 -4.80
N ALA A 77 -6.03 -8.06 -5.37
CA ALA A 77 -6.53 -8.40 -6.70
C ALA A 77 -5.49 -8.19 -7.80
N LYS A 78 -4.72 -7.08 -7.75
CA LYS A 78 -3.67 -6.82 -8.75
C LYS A 78 -2.55 -7.85 -8.68
N LEU A 79 -2.13 -8.24 -7.47
CA LEU A 79 -1.14 -9.30 -7.26
C LEU A 79 -1.63 -10.65 -7.82
N GLN A 80 -2.87 -11.06 -7.49
CA GLN A 80 -3.49 -12.29 -7.97
C GLN A 80 -3.64 -12.33 -9.50
N ASN A 81 -4.06 -11.21 -10.12
CA ASN A 81 -4.16 -11.08 -11.58
C ASN A 81 -2.80 -11.20 -12.28
N ASN A 82 -1.70 -10.96 -11.58
CA ASN A 82 -0.33 -11.17 -12.06
C ASN A 82 0.25 -12.53 -11.64
N ARG A 83 -0.62 -13.49 -11.27
CA ARG A 83 -0.28 -14.88 -10.93
C ARG A 83 0.65 -15.01 -9.72
N LEU A 84 0.66 -14.01 -8.85
CA LEU A 84 1.37 -14.07 -7.57
C LEU A 84 0.51 -14.78 -6.53
N GLN A 85 1.15 -15.37 -5.52
CA GLN A 85 0.46 -16.06 -4.45
C GLN A 85 0.12 -15.08 -3.34
N VAL A 86 -1.17 -14.95 -3.04
CA VAL A 86 -1.68 -13.97 -2.09
C VAL A 86 -2.57 -14.66 -1.06
N ASP A 87 -2.12 -14.64 0.20
CA ASP A 87 -2.93 -14.92 1.38
C ASP A 87 -3.52 -13.59 1.87
N TYR A 88 -4.77 -13.31 1.50
CA TYR A 88 -5.48 -12.08 1.85
C TYR A 88 -6.68 -12.37 2.73
N ALA A 89 -6.84 -11.61 3.82
CA ALA A 89 -8.01 -11.66 4.66
C ALA A 89 -8.34 -10.28 5.23
N LEU A 90 -9.61 -10.11 5.60
CA LEU A 90 -10.10 -9.00 6.40
C LEU A 90 -10.52 -9.52 7.80
N PRO A 91 -9.62 -9.54 8.79
CA PRO A 91 -9.95 -10.11 10.10
C PRO A 91 -11.11 -9.38 10.78
N TRP A 92 -12.05 -10.15 11.32
CA TRP A 92 -13.27 -9.61 11.93
C TRP A 92 -12.95 -8.82 13.21
N GLY A 93 -13.52 -7.61 13.35
CA GLY A 93 -13.44 -6.79 14.55
C GLY A 93 -12.05 -6.17 14.85
N VAL A 94 -11.01 -6.55 14.10
CA VAL A 94 -9.65 -6.04 14.32
C VAL A 94 -9.55 -4.56 13.92
N PRO A 95 -9.00 -3.67 14.79
CA PRO A 95 -8.82 -2.25 14.49
C PRO A 95 -7.50 -2.00 13.73
N HIS A 96 -7.12 -0.73 13.58
CA HIS A 96 -5.82 -0.35 13.04
C HIS A 96 -4.67 -0.89 13.91
N SER A 97 -4.10 -2.02 13.48
CA SER A 97 -3.11 -2.80 14.24
C SER A 97 -2.39 -3.81 13.35
N GLY A 98 -1.27 -4.35 13.86
CA GLY A 98 -0.49 -5.43 13.24
C GLY A 98 -0.08 -6.46 14.29
N ASP A 99 0.58 -7.53 13.85
CA ASP A 99 1.18 -8.58 14.70
C ASP A 99 0.22 -9.24 15.72
N TYR A 100 -1.08 -9.18 15.47
CA TYR A 100 -2.11 -9.80 16.32
C TYR A 100 -2.37 -11.27 15.99
N ASP A 101 -1.86 -11.78 14.86
CA ASP A 101 -2.05 -13.15 14.35
C ASP A 101 -0.72 -13.88 14.09
N LEU A 102 0.22 -13.78 15.05
CA LEU A 102 1.59 -14.29 14.92
C LEU A 102 1.67 -15.80 14.68
N ASP A 103 0.81 -16.60 15.31
CA ASP A 103 0.81 -18.05 15.12
C ASP A 103 0.47 -18.40 13.66
N GLU A 104 -0.55 -17.76 13.08
CA GLU A 104 -0.92 -17.91 11.67
C GLU A 104 0.14 -17.33 10.74
N LEU A 105 0.76 -16.20 11.09
CA LEU A 105 1.87 -15.62 10.33
C LEU A 105 3.05 -16.60 10.27
N PHE A 106 3.46 -17.17 11.40
CA PHE A 106 4.58 -18.12 11.45
C PHE A 106 4.24 -19.45 10.76
N ALA A 107 2.99 -19.91 10.83
CA ALA A 107 2.53 -21.04 10.06
C ALA A 107 2.62 -20.76 8.55
N TRP A 108 2.20 -19.58 8.10
CA TRP A 108 2.32 -19.16 6.70
C TRP A 108 3.78 -19.07 6.25
N ILE A 109 4.67 -18.48 7.05
CA ILE A 109 6.11 -18.40 6.76
C ILE A 109 6.68 -19.81 6.56
N LYS A 110 6.43 -20.74 7.50
CA LYS A 110 6.88 -22.14 7.37
C LYS A 110 6.36 -22.76 6.08
N GLN A 111 5.09 -22.54 5.74
CA GLN A 111 4.49 -23.09 4.53
C GLN A 111 5.16 -22.60 3.25
N VAL A 112 5.49 -21.31 3.15
CA VAL A 112 6.08 -20.74 1.92
C VAL A 112 7.59 -20.94 1.83
N SER A 113 8.29 -21.14 2.95
CA SER A 113 9.72 -21.44 2.99
C SER A 113 10.07 -22.90 2.67
N LEU A 114 9.11 -23.81 2.76
CA LEU A 114 9.30 -25.24 2.46
C LEU A 114 8.98 -25.60 0.99
N ARG A 115 8.68 -24.61 0.15
CA ARG A 115 8.36 -24.81 -1.27
C ARG A 115 9.57 -24.64 -2.18
#